data_AF-A0A6N6MLW5-F1
#
_entry.id   AF-A0A6N6MLW5-F1
#
_cell.length_a   1.000
_cell.length_b   1.000
_cell.length_c   1.000
_cell.angle_alpha   90.00
_cell.angle_beta   90.00
_cell.angle_gamma   90.00
#
_symmetry.space_group_name_H-M   'P 1'
#
loop_
_entity.id
_entity.type
_entity.pdbx_description
1 polymer ?
#
loop_
_entity_poly.entity_id
_entity_poly.type
_entity_poly.pdbx_seq_one_letter_code
_entity_poly.pdbx_strand_id
1 'polypeptide(L)'
;MPDYGMKLTTIGAAKLAVALAGGAPIALASLAVGDSNGTPYAPTGAETALVHEVCRVPLETLEQDPLNPPWARAVGVIPAATAGFFIREIAIIDAAGALFAIGRYPDTYKPLVAEGASFDAPITAIMQVGSVSALTIVLDPSAVYATRDFVLSAADFFAVKSATTTAPPASPTVGDKYLVPAGASGVWAGRAGTVAIYRNVSDGWLHINAAIAAGARAADTAVAYRRDATGWRTAAASLTEHLAGTDATLGTTPAGVAAMIAAGIKANVTPDYFNAMI
;
A
#
# COMPACT_ATOMS: atom_id res chain seq x y z
N MET A 1 12.95 -8.06 26.34
CA MET A 1 11.99 -7.54 25.34
C MET A 1 10.62 -7.57 25.99
N PRO A 2 9.72 -6.60 25.78
CA PRO A 2 8.40 -6.71 26.37
C PRO A 2 7.65 -7.88 25.69
N ASP A 3 7.03 -8.74 26.50
CA ASP A 3 6.52 -10.09 26.19
C ASP A 3 5.27 -10.13 25.25
N TYR A 4 5.15 -9.21 24.29
CA TYR A 4 3.98 -9.01 23.43
C TYR A 4 4.21 -9.36 21.94
N GLY A 5 5.29 -10.07 21.62
CA GLY A 5 5.53 -10.60 20.28
C GLY A 5 4.72 -11.87 20.02
N MET A 6 4.36 -12.13 18.75
CA MET A 6 3.75 -13.40 18.39
C MET A 6 4.78 -14.54 18.39
N LYS A 7 4.32 -15.73 18.76
CA LYS A 7 5.07 -16.98 18.68
C LYS A 7 4.46 -17.86 17.59
N LEU A 8 5.30 -18.52 16.79
CA LEU A 8 4.83 -19.58 15.91
C LEU A 8 4.32 -20.75 16.76
N THR A 9 3.19 -21.32 16.36
CA THR A 9 2.73 -22.57 16.96
C THR A 9 3.59 -23.74 16.48
N THR A 10 3.48 -24.90 17.12
CA THR A 10 4.14 -26.13 16.63
C THR A 10 3.69 -26.47 15.20
N ILE A 11 2.41 -26.26 14.89
CA ILE A 11 1.86 -26.46 13.54
C ILE A 11 2.42 -25.42 12.57
N GLY A 12 2.41 -24.14 12.94
CA GLY A 12 2.90 -23.05 12.10
C GLY A 12 4.40 -23.18 11.81
N ALA A 13 5.20 -23.53 12.81
CA ALA A 13 6.64 -23.77 12.66
C ALA A 13 6.92 -24.95 11.70
N ALA A 14 6.16 -26.05 11.81
CA ALA A 14 6.30 -27.20 10.92
C ALA A 14 5.94 -26.84 9.47
N LYS A 15 4.82 -26.12 9.26
CA LYS A 15 4.44 -25.64 7.92
C LYS A 15 5.48 -24.68 7.35
N LEU A 16 5.96 -23.74 8.16
CA LEU A 16 6.98 -22.77 7.76
C LEU A 16 8.29 -23.45 7.36
N ALA A 17 8.73 -24.47 8.10
CA ALA A 17 9.93 -25.23 7.75
C ALA A 17 9.82 -25.89 6.36
N VAL A 18 8.65 -26.44 6.02
CA VAL A 18 8.40 -27.02 4.68
C VAL A 18 8.42 -25.95 3.60
N ALA A 19 7.78 -24.80 3.82
CA ALA A 19 7.77 -23.70 2.86
C ALA A 19 9.19 -23.12 2.63
N LEU A 20 9.98 -22.96 3.69
CA LEU A 20 11.37 -22.50 3.60
C LEU A 20 12.31 -23.51 2.93
N ALA A 21 11.99 -24.80 2.99
CA ALA A 21 12.73 -25.86 2.29
C ALA A 21 12.39 -25.96 0.78
N GLY A 22 11.67 -24.98 0.23
CA GLY A 22 11.24 -24.95 -1.18
C GLY A 22 9.83 -25.49 -1.43
N GLY A 23 9.05 -25.73 -0.37
CA GLY A 23 7.63 -26.05 -0.48
C GLY A 23 6.78 -24.86 -0.95
N ALA A 24 5.49 -25.12 -1.19
CA ALA A 24 4.55 -24.07 -1.56
C ALA A 24 4.41 -23.00 -0.45
N PRO A 25 4.26 -21.71 -0.81
CA PRO A 25 4.00 -20.66 0.17
C PRO A 25 2.73 -20.92 0.98
N ILE A 26 2.75 -20.53 2.26
CA ILE A 26 1.62 -20.71 3.18
C ILE A 26 0.67 -19.54 3.04
N ALA A 27 -0.56 -19.84 2.65
CA ALA A 27 -1.63 -18.86 2.55
C ALA A 27 -2.23 -18.56 3.93
N LEU A 28 -1.99 -17.35 4.43
CA LEU A 28 -2.59 -16.82 5.66
C LEU A 28 -3.91 -16.14 5.34
N ALA A 29 -4.95 -16.37 6.14
CA ALA A 29 -6.31 -15.94 5.81
C ALA A 29 -6.91 -14.96 6.82
N SER A 30 -6.76 -15.21 8.12
CA SER A 30 -7.47 -14.42 9.13
C SER A 30 -6.64 -14.13 10.38
N LEU A 31 -6.98 -13.00 11.00
CA LEU A 31 -6.55 -12.62 12.33
C LEU A 31 -7.72 -12.86 13.29
N ALA A 32 -7.46 -13.63 14.35
CA ALA A 32 -8.42 -13.87 15.41
C ALA A 32 -7.95 -13.19 16.70
N VAL A 33 -8.90 -12.69 17.48
CA VAL A 33 -8.65 -12.09 18.79
C VAL A 33 -9.51 -12.75 19.85
N GLY A 34 -8.97 -12.80 21.06
CA GLY A 34 -9.60 -13.43 22.22
C GLY A 34 -9.45 -12.64 23.50
N ASP A 35 -10.35 -12.89 24.45
CA ASP A 35 -10.38 -12.25 25.78
C ASP A 35 -9.85 -13.15 26.90
N SER A 36 -9.32 -14.32 26.54
CA SER A 36 -8.74 -15.31 27.44
C SER A 36 -9.62 -15.71 28.63
N ASN A 37 -10.96 -15.71 28.46
CA ASN A 37 -11.95 -15.93 29.53
C ASN A 37 -11.74 -14.99 30.74
N GLY A 38 -11.26 -13.77 30.52
CA GLY A 38 -11.07 -12.82 31.60
C GLY A 38 -9.77 -13.00 32.40
N THR A 39 -8.87 -13.90 32.02
CA THR A 39 -7.60 -14.15 32.75
C THR A 39 -6.34 -13.79 31.96
N PRO A 40 -5.28 -13.22 32.57
CA PRO A 40 -4.05 -12.94 31.82
C PRO A 40 -3.47 -14.21 31.19
N TYR A 41 -3.31 -14.20 29.86
CA TYR A 41 -2.85 -15.36 29.10
C TYR A 41 -1.42 -15.19 28.59
N ALA A 42 -0.62 -16.24 28.74
CA ALA A 42 0.75 -16.32 28.27
C ALA A 42 0.90 -17.55 27.35
N PRO A 43 0.83 -17.38 26.01
CA PRO A 43 0.87 -18.50 25.09
C PRO A 43 2.21 -19.23 25.10
N THR A 44 2.13 -20.56 24.99
CA THR A 44 3.26 -21.49 24.97
C THR A 44 3.77 -21.77 23.55
N GLY A 45 2.90 -21.64 22.54
CA GLY A 45 3.15 -22.07 21.15
C GLY A 45 2.71 -23.51 20.87
N ALA A 46 2.20 -24.24 21.86
CA ALA A 46 1.64 -25.58 21.66
C ALA A 46 0.15 -25.54 21.27
N GLU A 47 -0.47 -24.37 21.28
CA GLU A 47 -1.89 -24.21 21.08
C GLU A 47 -2.33 -24.49 19.65
N THR A 48 -3.57 -24.96 19.54
CA THR A 48 -4.26 -25.21 18.27
C THR A 48 -5.44 -24.28 18.05
N ALA A 49 -5.87 -23.55 19.09
CA ALA A 49 -6.89 -22.51 19.06
C ALA A 49 -6.63 -21.48 20.18
N LEU A 50 -7.26 -20.30 20.08
CA LEU A 50 -7.35 -19.33 21.17
C LEU A 50 -8.12 -19.93 22.35
N VAL A 51 -7.85 -19.47 23.58
CA VAL A 51 -8.58 -19.95 24.78
C VAL A 51 -10.07 -19.59 24.70
N HIS A 52 -10.36 -18.36 24.26
CA HIS A 52 -11.70 -17.90 23.96
C HIS A 52 -11.63 -16.86 22.83
N GLU A 53 -12.03 -17.26 21.64
CA GLU A 53 -12.10 -16.39 20.47
C GLU A 53 -13.38 -15.54 20.54
N VAL A 54 -13.22 -14.21 20.46
CA VAL A 54 -14.34 -13.25 20.50
C VAL A 54 -14.60 -12.60 19.15
N CYS A 55 -13.58 -12.53 18.29
CA CYS A 55 -13.71 -11.95 16.97
C CYS A 55 -12.66 -12.53 16.01
N ARG A 56 -13.05 -12.68 14.74
CA ARG A 56 -12.18 -13.05 13.63
C ARG A 56 -12.41 -12.11 12.47
N VAL A 57 -11.33 -11.64 11.87
CA VAL A 57 -11.33 -10.73 10.73
C VAL A 57 -10.39 -11.24 9.65
N PRO A 58 -10.66 -10.96 8.36
CA PRO A 58 -9.70 -11.25 7.31
C PRO A 58 -8.39 -10.47 7.55
N LEU A 59 -7.30 -11.00 6.99
CA LEU A 59 -6.06 -10.24 6.92
C LEU A 59 -6.14 -9.24 5.77
N GLU A 60 -5.58 -8.06 6.01
CA GLU A 60 -5.56 -6.92 5.09
C GLU A 60 -4.21 -6.76 4.40
N THR A 61 -3.14 -6.91 5.16
CA THR A 61 -1.78 -6.73 4.67
C THR A 61 -0.87 -7.78 5.25
N LEU A 62 0.09 -8.24 4.45
CA LEU A 62 1.21 -9.06 4.88
C LEU A 62 2.48 -8.49 4.24
N GLU A 63 3.36 -7.93 5.06
CA GLU A 63 4.56 -7.24 4.60
C GLU A 63 5.79 -7.67 5.40
N GLN A 64 6.96 -7.47 4.82
CA GLN A 64 8.22 -7.60 5.54
C GLN A 64 8.43 -6.39 6.46
N ASP A 65 8.88 -6.64 7.69
CA ASP A 65 9.21 -5.55 8.61
C ASP A 65 10.45 -4.79 8.08
N PRO A 66 10.36 -3.46 7.91
CA PRO A 66 11.42 -2.67 7.30
C PRO A 66 12.66 -2.54 8.18
N LEU A 67 12.54 -2.73 9.50
CA LEU A 67 13.64 -2.67 10.45
C LEU A 67 14.21 -4.06 10.73
N ASN A 68 13.40 -5.11 10.60
CA ASN A 68 13.78 -6.50 10.85
C ASN A 68 13.35 -7.42 9.68
N PRO A 69 14.20 -7.58 8.64
CA PRO A 69 13.88 -8.42 7.48
C PRO A 69 13.38 -9.85 7.77
N PRO A 70 13.80 -10.59 8.83
CA PRO A 70 13.25 -11.92 9.10
C PRO A 70 11.84 -11.90 9.71
N TRP A 71 11.24 -10.73 9.96
CA TRP A 71 9.92 -10.57 10.56
C TRP A 71 8.87 -10.23 9.51
N ALA A 72 7.71 -10.86 9.63
CA ALA A 72 6.51 -10.52 8.89
C ALA A 72 5.56 -9.71 9.78
N ARG A 73 4.99 -8.67 9.19
CA ARG A 73 3.94 -7.84 9.75
C ARG A 73 2.64 -8.15 9.04
N ALA A 74 1.69 -8.72 9.78
CA ALA A 74 0.33 -8.96 9.32
C ALA A 74 -0.62 -7.98 10.01
N VAL A 75 -1.59 -7.44 9.30
CA VAL A 75 -2.61 -6.54 9.86
C VAL A 75 -3.99 -7.06 9.53
N GLY A 76 -4.88 -7.06 10.52
CA GLY A 76 -6.32 -7.24 10.35
C GLY A 76 -7.05 -6.07 11.02
N VAL A 77 -8.20 -5.65 10.48
CA VAL A 77 -8.96 -4.54 11.03
C VAL A 77 -10.24 -5.06 11.68
N ILE A 78 -10.40 -4.78 12.98
CA ILE A 78 -11.67 -5.07 13.68
C ILE A 78 -12.63 -3.89 13.44
N PRO A 79 -13.74 -4.10 12.72
CA PRO A 79 -14.68 -3.03 12.42
C PRO A 79 -15.25 -2.39 13.70
N ALA A 80 -15.63 -1.12 13.61
CA ALA A 80 -16.26 -0.40 14.71
C ALA A 80 -17.55 -1.06 15.23
N ALA A 81 -18.27 -1.79 14.36
CA ALA A 81 -19.49 -2.51 14.72
C ALA A 81 -19.24 -3.77 15.58
N THR A 82 -18.03 -4.33 15.55
CA THR A 82 -17.66 -5.56 16.26
C THR A 82 -16.86 -5.20 17.51
N ALA A 83 -17.53 -4.97 18.63
CA ALA A 83 -16.93 -4.45 19.85
C ALA A 83 -17.60 -5.00 21.13
N GLY A 84 -17.25 -4.47 22.30
CA GLY A 84 -17.81 -4.87 23.60
C GLY A 84 -17.02 -5.97 24.31
N PHE A 85 -15.74 -6.15 23.96
CA PHE A 85 -14.87 -7.19 24.51
C PHE A 85 -13.45 -6.66 24.78
N PHE A 86 -12.73 -7.37 25.64
CA PHE A 86 -11.31 -7.17 25.84
C PHE A 86 -10.50 -7.99 24.84
N ILE A 87 -9.39 -7.43 24.37
CA ILE A 87 -8.41 -8.11 23.53
C ILE A 87 -7.21 -8.43 24.40
N ARG A 88 -6.87 -9.72 24.48
CA ARG A 88 -5.81 -10.26 25.34
C ARG A 88 -4.98 -11.33 24.64
N GLU A 89 -5.56 -11.98 23.66
CA GLU A 89 -4.91 -12.94 22.80
C GLU A 89 -5.09 -12.54 21.34
N ILE A 90 -4.05 -12.75 20.54
CA ILE A 90 -4.08 -12.58 19.09
C ILE A 90 -3.57 -13.86 18.43
N ALA A 91 -4.15 -14.19 17.29
CA ALA A 91 -3.84 -15.38 16.53
C ALA A 91 -3.86 -15.10 15.03
N ILE A 92 -2.97 -15.76 14.30
CA ILE A 92 -2.97 -15.80 12.84
C ILE A 92 -3.36 -17.22 12.42
N ILE A 93 -4.35 -17.30 11.53
CA ILE A 93 -4.92 -18.55 11.05
C ILE A 93 -4.69 -18.64 9.54
N ASP A 94 -4.22 -19.80 9.09
CA ASP A 94 -4.01 -20.06 7.68
C ASP A 94 -5.32 -20.41 6.94
N ALA A 95 -5.25 -20.45 5.60
CA ALA A 95 -6.40 -20.76 4.75
C ALA A 95 -6.95 -22.18 4.94
N ALA A 96 -6.16 -23.08 5.54
CA ALA A 96 -6.59 -24.43 5.91
C ALA A 96 -7.23 -24.48 7.32
N GLY A 97 -7.35 -23.33 8.00
CA GLY A 97 -7.93 -23.22 9.33
C GLY A 97 -6.98 -23.58 10.46
N ALA A 98 -5.68 -23.77 10.20
CA ALA A 98 -4.73 -24.08 11.26
C ALA A 98 -4.20 -22.80 11.93
N LEU A 99 -4.06 -22.86 13.26
CA LEU A 99 -3.44 -21.80 14.05
C LEU A 99 -1.94 -21.74 13.71
N PHE A 100 -1.52 -20.72 12.98
CA PHE A 100 -0.15 -20.54 12.51
C PHE A 100 0.73 -19.88 13.57
N ALA A 101 0.22 -18.84 14.22
CA ALA A 101 0.94 -18.11 15.24
C ALA A 101 -0.03 -17.56 16.29
N ILE A 102 0.44 -17.42 17.52
CA ILE A 102 -0.32 -16.96 18.68
C ILE A 102 0.52 -15.99 19.50
N GLY A 103 -0.10 -14.94 20.01
CA GLY A 103 0.57 -13.89 20.76
C GLY A 103 -0.29 -13.38 21.90
N ARG A 104 0.39 -12.87 22.93
CA ARG A 104 -0.25 -12.09 23.99
C ARG A 104 -0.47 -10.67 23.49
N TYR A 105 -1.64 -10.12 23.75
CA TYR A 105 -1.96 -8.72 23.50
C TYR A 105 -2.12 -7.97 24.84
N PRO A 106 -1.70 -6.69 24.93
CA PRO A 106 -1.99 -5.87 26.10
C PRO A 106 -3.49 -5.79 26.35
N ASP A 107 -3.92 -5.79 27.62
CA ASP A 107 -5.33 -5.76 27.97
C ASP A 107 -6.00 -4.48 27.43
N THR A 108 -6.74 -4.64 26.33
CA THR A 108 -7.27 -3.52 25.55
C THR A 108 -8.76 -3.69 25.39
N TYR A 109 -9.54 -2.74 25.91
CA TYR A 109 -10.98 -2.74 25.72
C TYR A 109 -11.36 -2.09 24.39
N LYS A 110 -12.17 -2.78 23.58
CA LYS A 110 -12.77 -2.21 22.37
C LYS A 110 -14.23 -1.80 22.69
N PRO A 111 -14.54 -0.50 22.84
CA PRO A 111 -15.86 -0.03 23.25
C PRO A 111 -16.88 -0.15 22.12
N LEU A 112 -18.15 -0.32 22.51
CA LEU A 112 -19.30 -0.31 21.61
C LEU A 112 -19.65 1.11 21.19
N VAL A 113 -20.25 1.25 20.00
CA VAL A 113 -20.83 2.52 19.52
C VAL A 113 -21.79 3.12 20.55
N ALA A 114 -22.57 2.29 21.23
CA ALA A 114 -23.52 2.69 22.26
C ALA A 114 -22.86 3.30 23.51
N GLU A 115 -21.57 3.07 23.73
CA GLU A 115 -20.80 3.61 24.85
C GLU A 115 -20.17 4.97 24.52
N GLY A 116 -20.53 5.56 23.37
CA GLY A 116 -20.10 6.89 22.96
C GLY A 116 -18.74 6.94 22.27
N ALA A 117 -18.12 5.80 22.00
CA ALA A 117 -16.85 5.69 21.27
C ALA A 117 -16.90 4.53 20.27
N SER A 118 -16.59 4.81 19.01
CA SER A 118 -16.50 3.79 17.97
C SER A 118 -15.34 4.08 17.05
N PHE A 119 -14.46 3.11 16.85
CA PHE A 119 -13.36 3.22 15.91
C PHE A 119 -13.03 1.85 15.31
N ASP A 120 -12.54 1.85 14.09
CA ASP A 120 -11.94 0.66 13.48
C ASP A 120 -10.57 0.44 14.12
N ALA A 121 -10.35 -0.78 14.62
CA ALA A 121 -9.15 -1.11 15.38
C ALA A 121 -8.20 -1.95 14.51
N PRO A 122 -7.16 -1.36 13.91
CA PRO A 122 -6.13 -2.13 13.21
C PRO A 122 -5.30 -2.89 14.24
N ILE A 123 -5.31 -4.23 14.15
CA ILE A 123 -4.50 -5.11 14.98
C ILE A 123 -3.29 -5.55 14.17
N THR A 124 -2.11 -5.15 14.63
CA THR A 124 -0.83 -5.52 14.02
C THR A 124 -0.23 -6.72 14.73
N ALA A 125 0.00 -7.79 13.98
CA ALA A 125 0.69 -8.99 14.43
C ALA A 125 2.08 -9.08 13.80
N ILE A 126 3.11 -9.15 14.64
CA ILE A 126 4.51 -9.26 14.20
C ILE A 126 5.04 -10.63 14.59
N MET A 127 5.56 -11.38 13.62
CA MET A 127 6.04 -12.74 13.79
C MET A 127 7.35 -12.96 13.04
N GLN A 128 8.27 -13.73 13.62
CA GLN A 128 9.52 -14.12 12.96
C GLN A 128 9.28 -15.32 12.05
N VAL A 129 9.57 -15.17 10.76
CA VAL A 129 9.28 -16.18 9.73
C VAL A 129 10.50 -16.54 8.88
N GLY A 130 11.63 -15.86 9.09
CA GLY A 130 12.88 -16.06 8.35
C GLY A 130 12.84 -15.44 6.96
N SER A 131 11.85 -15.81 6.13
CA SER A 131 11.55 -15.16 4.85
C SER A 131 10.05 -14.97 4.66
N VAL A 132 9.64 -13.74 4.34
CA VAL A 132 8.24 -13.42 4.05
C VAL A 132 7.78 -14.02 2.72
N SER A 133 8.70 -14.35 1.81
CA SER A 133 8.36 -15.04 0.56
C SER A 133 7.78 -16.45 0.76
N ALA A 134 7.97 -17.04 1.94
CA ALA A 134 7.37 -18.32 2.32
C ALA A 134 5.88 -18.18 2.68
N LEU A 135 5.34 -16.96 2.74
CA LEU A 135 3.98 -16.66 3.12
C LEU A 135 3.26 -15.88 2.01
N THR A 136 1.96 -16.14 1.88
CA THR A 136 1.05 -15.35 1.06
C THR A 136 -0.18 -15.00 1.90
N ILE A 137 -0.95 -14.01 1.44
CA ILE A 137 -2.19 -13.60 2.10
C ILE A 137 -3.36 -13.91 1.17
N VAL A 138 -4.43 -14.48 1.72
CA VAL A 138 -5.72 -14.61 1.06
C VAL A 138 -6.52 -13.36 1.42
N LEU A 139 -6.61 -12.43 0.47
CA LEU A 139 -7.46 -11.26 0.63
C LEU A 139 -8.92 -11.66 0.40
N ASP A 140 -9.78 -11.32 1.36
CA ASP A 140 -11.23 -11.37 1.17
C ASP A 140 -11.71 -10.00 0.64
N PRO A 141 -12.04 -9.87 -0.66
CA PRO A 141 -12.38 -8.59 -1.28
C PRO A 141 -13.66 -7.94 -0.73
N SER A 142 -14.45 -8.65 0.09
CA SER A 142 -15.70 -8.13 0.66
C SER A 142 -15.50 -7.16 1.84
N ALA A 143 -14.30 -7.12 2.44
CA ALA A 143 -14.02 -6.31 3.63
C ALA A 143 -12.60 -5.71 3.66
N VAL A 144 -11.96 -5.47 2.50
CA VAL A 144 -10.57 -4.97 2.47
C VAL A 144 -10.48 -3.48 2.81
N TYR A 145 -9.68 -3.14 3.81
CA TYR A 145 -9.31 -1.79 4.17
C TYR A 145 -7.98 -1.43 3.52
N ALA A 146 -8.03 -0.74 2.38
CA ALA A 146 -6.83 -0.18 1.79
C ALA A 146 -6.35 1.02 2.63
N THR A 147 -5.08 1.01 3.05
CA THR A 147 -4.50 2.21 3.68
C THR A 147 -4.53 3.36 2.68
N ARG A 148 -4.72 4.59 3.17
CA ARG A 148 -4.73 5.78 2.29
C ARG A 148 -3.48 5.86 1.42
N ASP A 149 -2.34 5.45 1.97
CA ASP A 149 -1.05 5.40 1.26
C ASP A 149 -1.07 4.35 0.15
N PHE A 150 -1.64 3.17 0.40
CA PHE A 150 -1.82 2.14 -0.63
C PHE A 150 -2.72 2.64 -1.76
N VAL A 151 -3.92 3.17 -1.44
CA VAL A 151 -4.86 3.71 -2.44
C VAL A 151 -4.19 4.80 -3.28
N LEU A 152 -3.43 5.69 -2.65
CA LEU A 152 -2.73 6.75 -3.36
C LEU A 152 -1.56 6.21 -4.18
N SER A 153 -0.82 5.20 -3.72
CA SER A 153 0.30 4.61 -4.46
C SER A 153 -0.16 3.83 -5.69
N ALA A 154 -1.34 3.22 -5.61
CA ALA A 154 -2.00 2.49 -6.69
C ALA A 154 -2.78 3.40 -7.65
N ALA A 155 -2.81 4.72 -7.41
CA ALA A 155 -3.52 5.64 -8.29
C ALA A 155 -2.82 5.70 -9.65
N ASP A 156 -3.61 5.45 -10.71
CA ASP A 156 -3.12 5.50 -12.09
C ASP A 156 -2.74 6.91 -12.54
N PHE A 157 -3.29 7.95 -11.87
CA PHE A 157 -3.09 9.33 -12.28
C PHE A 157 -3.07 10.34 -11.12
N PHE A 158 -2.16 11.32 -11.21
CA PHE A 158 -2.05 12.43 -10.26
C PHE A 158 -2.18 13.80 -10.96
N ALA A 159 -3.12 14.63 -10.49
CA ALA A 159 -3.07 16.06 -10.72
C ALA A 159 -2.12 16.69 -9.68
N VAL A 160 -1.03 17.31 -10.13
CA VAL A 160 -0.01 17.90 -9.27
C VAL A 160 0.12 19.40 -9.54
N LYS A 161 0.43 20.18 -8.51
CA LYS A 161 0.67 21.63 -8.62
C LYS A 161 1.96 21.93 -9.37
N SER A 162 3.00 21.13 -9.13
CA SER A 162 4.29 21.31 -9.81
C SER A 162 5.07 20.01 -9.93
N ALA A 163 5.88 19.92 -10.98
CA ALA A 163 6.88 18.87 -11.18
C ALA A 163 8.33 19.40 -11.12
N THR A 164 8.51 20.71 -11.00
CA THR A 164 9.83 21.36 -11.08
C THR A 164 10.29 22.02 -9.77
N THR A 165 9.39 22.17 -8.81
CA THR A 165 9.68 22.82 -7.53
C THR A 165 10.60 21.94 -6.67
N THR A 166 11.78 22.47 -6.33
CA THR A 166 12.83 21.74 -5.59
C THR A 166 12.77 21.93 -4.07
N ALA A 167 11.86 22.75 -3.55
CA ALA A 167 11.69 22.97 -2.12
C ALA A 167 10.20 22.95 -1.74
N PRO A 168 9.81 22.36 -0.60
CA PRO A 168 8.43 22.41 -0.15
C PRO A 168 7.95 23.87 -0.02
N PRO A 169 6.75 24.21 -0.53
CA PRO A 169 6.18 25.54 -0.34
C PRO A 169 6.10 25.92 1.13
N ALA A 170 6.27 27.20 1.46
CA ALA A 170 6.20 27.71 2.84
C ALA A 170 4.78 27.67 3.42
N SER A 171 3.76 27.67 2.56
CA SER A 171 2.34 27.66 2.96
C SER A 171 1.52 26.72 2.08
N PRO A 172 1.73 25.39 2.18
CA PRO A 172 0.98 24.40 1.42
C PRO A 172 -0.44 24.22 1.99
N THR A 173 -1.40 23.89 1.13
CA THR A 173 -2.76 23.52 1.54
C THR A 173 -2.93 22.01 1.61
N VAL A 174 -3.75 21.54 2.56
CA VAL A 174 -3.98 20.09 2.74
C VAL A 174 -4.47 19.48 1.43
N GLY A 175 -3.81 18.40 1.00
CA GLY A 175 -4.09 17.72 -0.26
C GLY A 175 -3.26 18.20 -1.45
N ASP A 176 -2.45 19.25 -1.31
CA ASP A 176 -1.53 19.68 -2.36
C ASP A 176 -0.57 18.57 -2.75
N LYS A 177 -0.40 18.36 -4.06
CA LYS A 177 0.44 17.30 -4.62
C LYS A 177 1.55 17.87 -5.50
N TYR A 178 2.74 17.28 -5.41
CA TYR A 178 3.92 17.65 -6.20
C TYR A 178 4.67 16.40 -6.65
N LEU A 179 5.28 16.43 -7.83
CA LEU A 179 6.35 15.47 -8.14
C LEU A 179 7.63 16.03 -7.56
N VAL A 180 8.37 15.24 -6.79
CA VAL A 180 9.63 15.66 -6.20
C VAL A 180 10.74 15.52 -7.24
N PRO A 181 11.33 16.63 -7.75
CA PRO A 181 12.39 16.56 -8.75
C PRO A 181 13.72 16.14 -8.11
N ALA A 182 14.70 15.82 -8.96
CA ALA A 182 16.09 15.68 -8.52
C ALA A 182 16.60 16.99 -7.90
N GLY A 183 17.51 16.88 -6.92
CA GLY A 183 18.05 18.06 -6.22
C GLY A 183 17.06 18.73 -5.27
N ALA A 184 15.98 18.05 -4.87
CA ALA A 184 15.05 18.55 -3.87
C ALA A 184 15.74 18.81 -2.51
N SER A 185 15.22 19.77 -1.76
CA SER A 185 15.78 20.31 -0.53
C SER A 185 14.79 20.30 0.64
N GLY A 186 15.27 20.63 1.84
CA GLY A 186 14.45 20.61 3.06
C GLY A 186 13.87 19.23 3.34
N VAL A 187 12.60 19.16 3.72
CA VAL A 187 11.92 17.88 4.02
C VAL A 187 11.67 17.00 2.78
N TRP A 188 11.96 17.49 1.57
CA TRP A 188 11.92 16.72 0.32
C TRP A 188 13.30 16.19 -0.08
N ALA A 189 14.37 16.53 0.63
CA ALA A 189 15.72 16.09 0.30
C ALA A 189 15.83 14.55 0.28
N GLY A 190 16.47 14.02 -0.77
CA GLY A 190 16.64 12.58 -0.97
C GLY A 190 15.37 11.82 -1.41
N ARG A 191 14.26 12.52 -1.70
CA ARG A 191 12.97 11.90 -2.05
C ARG A 191 12.58 12.07 -3.52
N ALA A 192 13.56 12.31 -4.38
CA ALA A 192 13.36 12.48 -5.81
C ALA A 192 12.58 11.30 -6.43
N GLY A 193 11.64 11.58 -7.33
CA GLY A 193 10.82 10.58 -8.00
C GLY A 193 9.55 10.15 -7.25
N THR A 194 9.36 10.62 -6.02
CA THR A 194 8.11 10.39 -5.27
C THR A 194 7.04 11.44 -5.59
N VAL A 195 5.79 11.15 -5.27
CA VAL A 195 4.72 12.16 -5.21
C VAL A 195 4.60 12.63 -3.77
N ALA A 196 4.84 13.91 -3.52
CA ALA A 196 4.67 14.52 -2.21
C ALA A 196 3.23 15.05 -2.06
N ILE A 197 2.55 14.71 -0.97
CA ILE A 197 1.18 15.11 -0.66
C ILE A 197 1.16 15.77 0.71
N TYR A 198 0.74 17.03 0.79
CA TYR A 198 0.68 17.73 2.06
C TYR A 198 -0.51 17.25 2.90
N ARG A 199 -0.27 16.84 4.15
CA ARG A 199 -1.30 16.31 5.05
C ARG A 199 -1.84 17.39 5.99
N ASN A 200 -0.99 17.98 6.81
CA ASN A 200 -1.29 19.11 7.70
C ASN A 200 0.01 19.56 8.40
N VAL A 201 -0.07 20.54 9.30
CA VAL A 201 1.08 21.10 10.02
C VAL A 201 1.75 20.09 10.97
N SER A 202 0.99 19.18 11.58
CA SER A 202 1.49 18.20 12.55
C SER A 202 2.11 16.98 11.86
N ASP A 203 1.54 16.59 10.73
CA ASP A 203 1.89 15.39 9.96
C ASP A 203 2.87 15.67 8.81
N GLY A 204 2.96 16.91 8.35
CA GLY A 204 3.80 17.31 7.24
C GLY A 204 3.44 16.63 5.91
N TRP A 205 4.46 16.16 5.18
CA TRP A 205 4.34 15.64 3.82
C TRP A 205 4.37 14.11 3.78
N LEU A 206 3.31 13.52 3.24
CA LEU A 206 3.32 12.13 2.81
C LEU A 206 4.08 12.00 1.49
N HIS A 207 4.94 11.00 1.36
CA HIS A 207 5.64 10.71 0.11
C HIS A 207 5.28 9.31 -0.34
N ILE A 208 4.70 9.20 -1.53
CA ILE A 208 4.30 7.91 -2.10
C ILE A 208 5.18 7.58 -3.32
N ASN A 209 5.43 6.28 -3.47
CA ASN A 209 6.01 5.71 -4.67
C ASN A 209 4.84 5.28 -5.58
N ALA A 210 4.51 6.09 -6.58
CA ALA A 210 3.45 5.76 -7.54
C ALA A 210 3.80 4.50 -8.36
N ALA A 211 2.84 3.67 -8.80
CA ALA A 211 3.20 2.52 -9.64
C ALA A 211 4.00 2.93 -10.90
N ILE A 212 4.85 2.02 -11.41
CA ILE A 212 5.42 2.19 -12.76
C ILE A 212 4.25 2.30 -13.75
N ALA A 213 4.39 3.15 -14.77
CA ALA A 213 3.36 3.53 -15.73
C ALA A 213 2.28 4.49 -15.23
N ALA A 214 2.28 4.88 -13.94
CA ALA A 214 1.41 5.94 -13.45
C ALA A 214 1.62 7.25 -14.22
N GLY A 215 0.53 8.00 -14.41
CA GLY A 215 0.52 9.30 -15.06
C GLY A 215 0.46 10.46 -14.07
N ALA A 216 0.92 11.63 -14.49
CA ALA A 216 0.66 12.87 -13.77
C ALA A 216 0.47 14.03 -14.73
N ARG A 217 -0.24 15.08 -14.32
CA ARG A 217 -0.27 16.36 -15.03
C ARG A 217 0.10 17.48 -14.07
N ALA A 218 1.16 18.20 -14.41
CA ALA A 218 1.67 19.28 -13.59
C ALA A 218 1.11 20.62 -14.05
N ALA A 219 0.60 21.41 -13.10
CA ALA A 219 0.00 22.71 -13.40
C ALA A 219 1.03 23.78 -13.77
N ASP A 220 2.24 23.72 -13.19
CA ASP A 220 3.34 24.67 -13.45
C ASP A 220 3.87 24.62 -14.89
N THR A 221 3.99 23.42 -15.46
CA THR A 221 4.49 23.22 -16.83
C THR A 221 3.36 22.99 -17.85
N ALA A 222 2.15 22.70 -17.37
CA ALA A 222 1.03 22.19 -18.17
C ALA A 222 1.35 20.88 -18.93
N VAL A 223 2.42 20.17 -18.55
CA VAL A 223 2.90 18.95 -19.20
C VAL A 223 2.36 17.71 -18.50
N ALA A 224 2.06 16.68 -19.30
CA ALA A 224 1.79 15.33 -18.80
C ALA A 224 3.10 14.57 -18.59
N TYR A 225 3.19 13.83 -17.49
CA TYR A 225 4.30 12.99 -17.12
C TYR A 225 3.88 11.52 -17.05
N ARG A 226 4.82 10.62 -17.27
CA ARG A 226 4.66 9.18 -17.06
C ARG A 226 5.82 8.66 -16.22
N ARG A 227 5.52 7.82 -15.23
CA ARG A 227 6.54 7.16 -14.43
C ARG A 227 7.07 5.92 -15.15
N ASP A 228 8.38 5.75 -15.19
CA ASP A 228 9.05 4.52 -15.60
C ASP A 228 9.99 4.02 -14.48
N ALA A 229 10.87 3.07 -14.80
CA ALA A 229 11.80 2.49 -13.83
C ALA A 229 12.89 3.49 -13.36
N THR A 230 13.14 4.56 -14.10
CA THR A 230 14.19 5.55 -13.78
C THR A 230 13.62 6.83 -13.17
N GLY A 231 12.33 7.12 -13.35
CA GLY A 231 11.65 8.21 -12.66
C GLY A 231 10.40 8.73 -13.37
N TRP A 232 10.06 9.99 -13.10
CA TRP A 232 9.03 10.71 -13.84
C TRP A 232 9.67 11.39 -15.04
N ARG A 233 9.14 11.13 -16.23
CA ARG A 233 9.52 11.81 -17.47
C ARG A 233 8.31 12.43 -18.14
N THR A 234 8.52 13.40 -19.02
CA THR A 234 7.43 13.95 -19.84
C THR A 234 6.85 12.85 -20.71
N ALA A 235 5.52 12.84 -20.89
CA ALA A 235 4.82 11.82 -21.66
C ALA A 235 4.86 12.09 -23.18
N ALA A 236 5.13 13.34 -23.56
CA ALA A 236 5.33 13.77 -24.95
C ALA A 236 6.79 14.17 -25.17
N ALA A 237 7.28 13.92 -26.38
CA ALA A 237 8.57 14.42 -26.85
C ALA A 237 8.49 15.95 -27.01
N SER A 238 9.59 16.64 -26.69
CA SER A 238 9.74 18.04 -27.09
C SER A 238 9.72 18.17 -28.62
N LEU A 239 9.42 19.35 -29.15
CA LEU A 239 9.46 19.58 -30.60
C LEU A 239 10.84 19.23 -31.20
N THR A 240 11.92 19.47 -30.47
CA THR A 240 13.28 19.14 -30.89
C THR A 240 13.52 17.64 -30.95
N GLU A 241 13.15 16.89 -29.91
CA GLU A 241 13.28 15.42 -29.88
C GLU A 241 12.36 14.74 -30.89
N HIS A 242 11.18 15.33 -31.10
CA HIS A 242 10.29 14.97 -32.18
C HIS A 242 11.07 15.16 -33.49
N LEU A 243 11.39 16.38 -33.91
CA LEU A 243 12.07 16.65 -35.19
C LEU A 243 13.37 15.84 -35.40
N ALA A 244 14.12 15.53 -34.35
CA ALA A 244 15.33 14.73 -34.41
C ALA A 244 15.09 13.20 -34.40
N GLY A 245 13.90 12.72 -34.02
CA GLY A 245 13.55 11.31 -33.94
C GLY A 245 14.32 10.54 -32.85
N THR A 246 14.80 11.22 -31.81
CA THR A 246 15.78 10.67 -30.86
C THR A 246 15.20 9.86 -29.71
N ASP A 247 13.90 9.96 -29.43
CA ASP A 247 13.21 9.12 -28.43
C ASP A 247 11.94 8.50 -29.02
N ALA A 248 12.04 7.22 -29.38
CA ALA A 248 10.95 6.44 -29.99
C ALA A 248 9.88 5.96 -28.99
N THR A 249 10.03 6.28 -27.70
CA THR A 249 9.15 5.78 -26.62
C THR A 249 8.14 6.82 -26.12
N LEU A 250 8.18 8.04 -26.66
CA LEU A 250 7.29 9.16 -26.34
C LEU A 250 6.22 9.35 -27.42
N GLY A 251 5.17 10.13 -27.12
CA GLY A 251 4.08 10.42 -28.06
C GLY A 251 4.59 10.80 -29.47
N THR A 252 3.99 10.15 -30.48
CA THR A 252 4.34 10.11 -31.93
C THR A 252 5.59 10.89 -32.34
N THR A 253 6.66 10.20 -32.74
CA THR A 253 7.83 10.81 -33.41
C THR A 253 7.48 11.23 -34.85
N PRO A 254 8.23 12.10 -35.55
CA PRO A 254 8.01 12.39 -36.96
C PRO A 254 8.25 11.14 -37.81
N ALA A 255 9.11 10.21 -37.37
CA ALA A 255 9.23 8.90 -38.00
C ALA A 255 7.92 8.09 -37.84
N GLY A 256 7.29 8.13 -36.66
CA GLY A 256 5.97 7.55 -36.41
C GLY A 256 4.85 8.22 -37.19
N VAL A 257 4.84 9.56 -37.27
CA VAL A 257 3.87 10.33 -38.07
C VAL A 257 4.09 10.07 -39.57
N ALA A 258 5.33 10.04 -40.04
CA ALA A 258 5.67 9.70 -41.42
C ALA A 258 5.29 8.25 -41.75
N ALA A 259 5.47 7.32 -40.82
CA ALA A 259 5.01 5.94 -40.97
C ALA A 259 3.48 5.83 -40.99
N MET A 260 2.76 6.62 -40.18
CA MET A 260 1.30 6.69 -40.22
C MET A 260 0.78 7.28 -41.54
N ILE A 261 1.42 8.35 -42.04
CA ILE A 261 1.13 8.97 -43.33
C ILE A 261 1.44 7.98 -44.48
N ALA A 262 2.59 7.31 -44.45
CA ALA A 262 2.99 6.32 -45.45
C ALA A 262 2.10 5.07 -45.43
N ALA A 263 1.60 4.68 -44.25
CA ALA A 263 0.61 3.61 -44.08
C ALA A 263 -0.82 4.04 -44.46
N GLY A 264 -1.03 5.28 -44.93
CA GLY A 264 -2.33 5.78 -45.36
C GLY A 264 -3.34 5.96 -44.22
N ILE A 265 -2.89 5.96 -42.96
CA ILE A 265 -3.74 6.16 -41.79
C ILE A 265 -4.13 7.64 -41.77
N LYS A 266 -5.26 7.97 -42.40
CA LYS A 266 -5.88 9.28 -42.24
C LYS A 266 -6.35 9.39 -40.80
N ALA A 267 -5.78 10.32 -40.04
CA ALA A 267 -6.48 10.84 -38.88
C ALA A 267 -7.83 11.33 -39.40
N ASN A 268 -8.90 10.60 -39.13
CA ASN A 268 -10.26 11.08 -39.37
C ASN A 268 -10.51 12.21 -38.36
N VAL A 269 -9.90 13.36 -38.61
CA VAL A 269 -10.43 14.63 -38.15
C VAL A 269 -11.50 14.97 -39.18
N THR A 270 -12.64 14.28 -39.11
CA THR A 270 -13.84 14.77 -39.79
C THR A 270 -14.15 16.13 -39.16
N PRO A 271 -14.15 17.24 -39.93
CA PRO A 271 -14.46 18.58 -39.42
C PRO A 271 -15.87 18.73 -38.82
N ASP A 272 -16.70 17.69 -38.88
CA ASP A 272 -18.14 17.77 -38.66
C ASP A 272 -18.58 17.76 -37.18
N TYR A 273 -17.67 17.63 -36.21
CA TYR A 273 -18.05 17.65 -34.78
C TYR A 273 -17.98 19.03 -34.11
N PHE A 274 -17.36 20.04 -34.72
CA PHE A 274 -17.31 21.40 -34.13
C PHE A 274 -18.50 22.29 -34.51
N ASN A 275 -19.27 21.93 -35.56
CA ASN A 275 -20.45 22.69 -36.01
C ASN A 275 -21.80 22.11 -35.53
N ALA A 276 -21.80 21.03 -34.74
CA ALA A 276 -23.03 20.44 -34.19
C ALA A 276 -23.30 20.85 -32.73
N MET A 277 -22.55 21.82 -32.19
CA MET A 277 -22.66 22.30 -30.80
C MET A 277 -22.73 23.83 -30.68
N ILE A 278 -23.12 24.54 -31.74
CA ILE A 278 -23.56 25.94 -31.69
C ILE A 278 -24.95 26.04 -32.33
#